data_AF-A0A2N5IAT4-F1
#
_entry.id   AF-A0A2N5IAT4-F1
#
_cell.length_a   1.000
_cell.length_b   1.000
_cell.length_c   1.000
_cell.angle_alpha   90.00
_cell.angle_beta   90.00
_cell.angle_gamma   90.00
#
_symmetry.space_group_name_H-M   'P 1'
#
loop_
_entity.id
_entity.type
_entity.pdbx_description
1 polymer ?
#
loop_
_entity_poly.entity_id
_entity_poly.type
_entity_poly.pdbx_seq_one_letter_code
_entity_poly.pdbx_strand_id
1 'polypeptide(L)' 'MTPKQQEILDMLKKLYKETGEAVSPSKIGLALGKDYNSSSSYCSTTLKKAVSEGLVERTEKGLYIPK' A
#
# COMPACT_ATOMS: atom_id res chain seq x y z
N MET A 1 8.96 8.45 -9.77
CA MET A 1 8.50 7.28 -8.98
C MET A 1 9.72 6.46 -8.57
N THR A 2 9.84 6.04 -7.31
CA THR A 2 10.99 5.22 -6.84
C THR A 2 10.70 3.72 -7.01
N PRO A 3 11.71 2.83 -7.09
CA PRO A 3 11.49 1.38 -7.19
C PRO A 3 10.65 0.82 -6.05
N LYS A 4 10.91 1.25 -4.82
CA LYS A 4 10.12 0.89 -3.63
C LYS A 4 8.66 1.33 -3.75
N GLN A 5 8.43 2.52 -4.29
CA GLN A 5 7.08 3.03 -4.50
C GLN A 5 6.33 2.23 -5.55
N GLN A 6 6.98 1.89 -6.66
CA GLN A 6 6.40 1.02 -7.69
C GLN A 6 6.00 -0.33 -7.09
N GLU A 7 6.92 -1.01 -6.39
CA GLU A 7 6.67 -2.31 -5.73
C GLU A 7 5.44 -2.28 -4.80
N ILE A 8 5.32 -1.24 -3.97
CA ILE A 8 4.20 -1.08 -3.03
C ILE A 8 2.90 -0.83 -3.77
N LEU A 9 2.91 -0.02 -4.83
CA LEU A 9 1.72 0.28 -5.63
C LEU A 9 1.26 -0.92 -6.45
N ASP A 10 2.18 -1.69 -7.04
CA ASP A 10 1.86 -2.92 -7.76
C ASP A 10 1.23 -3.96 -6.81
N MET A 11 1.80 -4.12 -5.62
CA MET A 11 1.23 -5.04 -4.63
C MET A 11 -0.14 -4.58 -4.14
N LEU A 12 -0.32 -3.28 -3.88
CA LEU A 12 -1.63 -2.72 -3.55
C LEU A 12 -2.66 -3.00 -4.66
N LYS A 13 -2.31 -2.76 -5.93
CA LYS A 13 -3.19 -3.03 -7.07
C LYS A 13 -3.54 -4.51 -7.19
N LYS A 14 -2.56 -5.40 -7.00
CA LYS A 14 -2.78 -6.84 -7.00
C LYS A 14 -3.78 -7.26 -5.92
N LEU A 15 -3.52 -6.89 -4.67
CA LEU A 15 -4.38 -7.24 -3.53
C LEU A 15 -5.80 -6.66 -3.65
N TYR A 16 -5.91 -5.42 -4.16
CA TYR A 16 -7.21 -4.80 -4.43
C TYR A 16 -7.97 -5.54 -5.54
N LYS A 17 -7.29 -5.96 -6.61
CA LYS A 17 -7.91 -6.73 -7.70
C LYS A 17 -8.39 -8.11 -7.25
N GLU A 18 -7.69 -8.74 -6.31
CA GLU A 18 -8.07 -10.06 -5.76
C GLU A 18 -9.25 -10.00 -4.79
N THR A 19 -9.37 -8.92 -4.03
CA THR A 19 -10.36 -8.81 -2.94
C THR A 19 -11.51 -7.86 -3.21
N GLY A 20 -11.31 -6.85 -4.06
CA GLY A 20 -12.23 -5.73 -4.25
C GLY A 20 -12.29 -4.77 -3.06
N GLU A 21 -11.38 -4.91 -2.09
CA GLU A 21 -11.43 -4.18 -0.82
C GLU A 21 -10.19 -3.32 -0.60
N ALA A 22 -10.36 -2.20 0.11
CA ALA A 22 -9.26 -1.35 0.53
C ALA A 22 -8.23 -2.13 1.37
N VAL A 23 -6.94 -1.90 1.10
CA VAL A 23 -5.85 -2.74 1.63
C VAL A 23 -5.07 -2.00 2.72
N SER A 24 -4.73 -2.69 3.81
CA SER A 24 -3.92 -2.10 4.89
C SER A 24 -2.42 -2.09 4.55
N PRO A 25 -1.65 -1.12 5.07
CA PRO A 25 -0.19 -1.10 4.92
C PRO A 25 0.49 -2.40 5.35
N SER A 26 0.04 -2.99 6.47
CA SER A 26 0.58 -4.26 6.96
C SER A 26 0.34 -5.40 5.97
N LYS A 27 -0.85 -5.49 5.38
CA LYS A 27 -1.18 -6.54 4.39
C LYS A 27 -0.31 -6.41 3.14
N ILE A 28 -0.03 -5.18 2.69
CA ILE A 28 0.88 -4.91 1.58
C ILE A 28 2.31 -5.33 1.94
N GLY A 29 2.82 -4.91 3.10
CA GLY A 29 4.17 -5.25 3.55
C GLY A 29 4.37 -6.76 3.73
N LEU A 30 3.39 -7.47 4.29
CA LEU A 30 3.42 -8.93 4.42
C LEU A 30 3.44 -9.63 3.06
N ALA A 31 2.65 -9.18 2.10
CA ALA A 31 2.63 -9.74 0.74
C ALA A 31 3.95 -9.48 -0.03
N LEU A 32 4.71 -8.46 0.37
CA LEU A 32 6.07 -8.16 -0.09
C LEU A 32 7.16 -8.92 0.67
N GLY A 33 6.79 -9.87 1.54
CA GLY A 33 7.73 -10.67 2.32
C GLY A 33 8.41 -9.92 3.46
N LYS A 34 7.84 -8.81 3.93
CA LYS A 34 8.34 -8.10 5.12
C LYS A 34 7.80 -8.75 6.39
N ASP A 35 8.61 -8.70 7.44
CA ASP A 35 8.19 -9.12 8.77
C ASP A 35 6.98 -8.35 9.27
N TYR A 36 6.15 -9.01 10.07
CA TYR A 36 4.95 -8.41 10.66
C TYR A 36 5.24 -7.07 11.35
N ASN A 37 6.32 -7.01 12.13
CA ASN A 37 6.75 -5.82 12.88
C ASN A 37 7.14 -4.63 11.99
N SER A 38 7.63 -4.89 10.77
CA SER A 38 8.14 -3.87 9.86
C SER A 38 7.19 -3.58 8.69
N SER A 39 6.22 -4.45 8.44
CA SER A 39 5.31 -4.42 7.30
C SER A 39 4.58 -3.07 7.13
N SER A 40 3.92 -2.60 8.19
CA SER A 40 3.19 -1.33 8.18
C SER A 40 4.10 -0.12 7.97
N SER A 41 5.19 -0.04 8.73
CA SER A 41 6.13 1.07 8.70
C SER A 41 6.87 1.16 7.36
N TYR A 42 7.18 0.01 6.75
CA TYR A 42 7.80 -0.06 5.44
C TYR A 42 6.96 0.63 4.37
N CYS A 43 5.64 0.43 4.39
CA CYS A 43 4.72 0.97 3.41
C CYS A 43 4.20 2.38 3.74
N SER A 44 4.03 2.71 5.03
CA SER A 44 3.32 3.90 5.49
C SER A 44 3.81 5.22 4.88
N THR A 45 5.12 5.47 4.91
CA THR A 45 5.69 6.71 4.37
C THR A 45 5.49 6.81 2.86
N THR A 46 5.69 5.70 2.15
CA THR A 46 5.53 5.63 0.70
C THR A 46 4.08 5.78 0.26
N LEU A 47 3.15 5.15 0.97
CA LEU A 47 1.71 5.27 0.71
C LEU A 47 1.20 6.68 0.99
N LYS A 48 1.64 7.33 2.06
CA LYS A 48 1.31 8.75 2.33
C LYS A 48 1.77 9.66 1.18
N LYS A 49 2.99 9.45 0.68
CA LYS A 49 3.49 10.18 -0.49
C LYS A 49 2.65 9.91 -1.73
N ALA A 50 2.29 8.66 -1.98
CA ALA A 50 1.43 8.28 -3.11
C ALA A 50 0.03 8.90 -3.04
N VAL A 51 -0.53 9.11 -1.83
CA VAL A 51 -1.78 9.87 -1.64
C VAL A 51 -1.59 11.33 -2.06
N SER A 52 -0.52 11.98 -1.60
CA SER A 52 -0.22 13.37 -1.99
C SER A 52 0.02 13.54 -3.50
N GLU A 53 0.52 12.49 -4.16
CA GLU A 53 0.72 12.45 -5.62
C GLU A 53 -0.55 12.02 -6.40
N GLY A 54 -1.66 11.73 -5.71
CA GLY A 54 -2.93 11.34 -6.33
C GLY A 54 -2.97 9.92 -6.91
N LEU A 55 -1.96 9.09 -6.63
CA LEU A 55 -1.83 7.73 -7.15
C LEU A 55 -2.69 6.70 -6.41
N VAL A 56 -3.05 7.01 -5.16
CA VAL A 56 -3.88 6.16 -4.30
C VAL A 56 -4.80 7.02 -3.45
N GLU A 57 -5.90 6.45 -3.00
CA GLU A 57 -6.79 7.05 -2.01
C GLU A 57 -6.56 6.40 -0.65
N ARG A 58 -6.60 7.20 0.42
CA ARG A 58 -6.60 6.71 1.79
C ARG A 58 -7.99 6.87 2.39
N THR A 59 -8.57 5.75 2.84
CA THR A 59 -9.88 5.74 3.51
C THR A 59 -9.78 6.26 4.94
N GLU A 60 -10.92 6.62 5.53
CA GLU A 60 -11.00 7.05 6.93
C GLU A 60 -10.51 5.98 7.92
N LYS A 61 -10.60 4.70 7.53
CA LYS A 61 -10.10 3.55 8.31
C LYS A 61 -8.58 3.35 8.17
N GLY A 62 -7.89 4.23 7.45
CA GLY A 62 -6.44 4.14 7.22
C GLY A 62 -6.03 3.06 6.22
N LEU A 63 -6.97 2.59 5.39
CA LEU A 63 -6.71 1.64 4.30
C LEU A 63 -6.48 2.39 2.99
N TYR A 64 -5.97 1.69 1.99
CA TYR A 64 -5.56 2.29 0.72
C TYR A 64 -6.28 1.64 -0.47
N ILE A 65 -6.67 2.46 -1.44
CA ILE A 65 -7.32 2.05 -2.69
C ILE A 65 -6.47 2.59 -3.86
N PRO A 66 -6.12 1.78 -4.87
CA PRO A 66 -5.42 2.28 -6.04
C PRO A 66 -6.33 3.21 -6.87
N LYS A 67 -5.76 4.30 -7.42
CA LYS A 67 -6.41 5.11 -8.47
C LYS A 67 -5.91 4.75 -9.87
#